data_AF-A0A6B1C163-F1
#
_entry.id   AF-A0A6B1C163-F1
#
_cell.length_a   1.000
_cell.length_b   1.000
_cell.length_c   1.000
_cell.angle_alpha   90.00
_cell.angle_beta   90.00
_cell.angle_gamma   90.00
#
_symmetry.space_group_name_H-M   'P 1'
#
loop_
_entity.id
_entity.type
_entity.pdbx_description
1 polymer ?
#
loop_
_entity_poly.entity_id
_entity_poly.type
_entity_poly.pdbx_seq_one_letter_code
_entity_poly.pdbx_strand_id
1 'polypeptide(L)' 'MKKSARYAKIVAWSEEDQCYVGRCPGLFYGGCHGDDEQEVFSELCRIVEDTIELYERDRRPLPVPEMLSIA' A
#
# COMPACT_ATOMS: atom_id res chain seq x y z
N MET A 1 -15.66 2.85 9.34
CA MET A 1 -14.78 2.09 8.44
C MET A 1 -13.39 2.69 8.54
N LYS A 2 -12.31 1.89 8.68
CA LYS A 2 -10.95 2.43 8.73
C LYS A 2 -10.61 3.16 7.42
N LYS A 3 -9.89 4.28 7.48
CA LYS A 3 -9.51 5.05 6.27
C LYS A 3 -8.62 4.21 5.35
N SER A 4 -7.76 3.36 5.94
CA SER A 4 -6.90 2.38 5.25
C SER A 4 -7.67 1.37 4.39
N ALA A 5 -8.94 1.09 4.70
CA ALA A 5 -9.78 0.19 3.93
C ALA A 5 -10.20 0.77 2.56
N ARG A 6 -10.00 2.08 2.34
CA ARG A 6 -10.32 2.74 1.07
C ARG A 6 -9.24 2.58 0.01
N TYR A 7 -8.04 2.16 0.40
CA TYR A 7 -6.88 2.08 -0.49
C TYR A 7 -6.56 0.62 -0.83
N ALA A 8 -6.45 0.36 -2.14
CA ALA A 8 -6.02 -0.93 -2.65
C ALA A 8 -4.60 -1.25 -2.22
N LYS A 9 -4.41 -2.48 -1.73
CA LYS A 9 -3.12 -3.05 -1.35
C LYS A 9 -2.87 -4.20 -2.30
N ILE A 10 -1.79 -4.11 -3.07
CA ILE A 10 -1.46 -5.06 -4.11
C ILE A 10 -0.15 -5.72 -3.72
N VAL A 11 -0.11 -7.04 -3.70
CA VAL A 11 1.11 -7.82 -3.59
C VAL A 11 1.23 -8.64 -4.87
N ALA A 12 2.38 -8.60 -5.51
CA ALA A 12 2.64 -9.33 -6.75
C ALA A 12 4.08 -9.82 -6.79
N TRP A 13 4.31 -10.99 -7.36
CA TRP A 13 5.65 -11.49 -7.66
C TRP A 13 6.33 -10.60 -8.72
N SER A 14 7.60 -10.30 -8.51
CA SER A 14 8.48 -9.64 -9.48
C SER A 14 9.47 -10.67 -10.03
N GLU A 15 9.38 -10.96 -11.33
CA GLU A 15 10.37 -11.82 -12.00
C GLU A 15 11.76 -11.15 -12.07
N GLU A 16 11.81 -9.82 -12.17
CA GLU A 16 13.07 -9.07 -12.22
C GLU A 16 13.81 -9.10 -10.88
N ASP A 17 13.07 -8.90 -9.78
CA ASP A 17 13.64 -8.79 -8.43
C ASP A 17 13.63 -10.13 -7.67
N GLN A 18 12.98 -11.17 -8.22
CA GLN A 18 12.81 -12.48 -7.60
C GLN A 18 12.24 -12.42 -6.17
N CYS A 19 11.27 -11.52 -5.94
CA CYS A 19 10.58 -11.38 -4.66
C CYS A 19 9.13 -10.87 -4.85
N TYR A 20 8.32 -10.96 -3.79
CA TYR A 20 7.01 -10.30 -3.74
C TYR A 20 7.18 -8.81 -3.46
N VAL A 21 6.42 -7.98 -4.18
CA VAL A 21 6.43 -6.53 -4.05
C VAL A 21 5.04 -6.04 -3.65
N GLY A 22 4.98 -5.38 -2.49
CA GLY A 22 3.78 -4.75 -1.94
C GLY A 22 3.66 -3.29 -2.32
N ARG A 23 2.53 -2.88 -2.91
CA ARG A 23 2.27 -1.51 -3.40
C ARG A 23 0.90 -0.97 -2.98
N CYS A 24 0.81 0.34 -2.79
CA CYS A 24 -0.44 1.07 -2.57
C CYS A 24 -0.51 2.33 -3.46
N PRO A 25 -0.79 2.17 -4.78
CA PRO A 25 -0.64 3.23 -5.77
C PRO A 25 -1.45 4.50 -5.46
N GLY A 26 -2.63 4.34 -4.87
CA GLY A 26 -3.52 5.45 -4.54
C GLY A 26 -3.15 6.24 -3.27
N LEU A 27 -2.05 5.92 -2.59
CA LEU A 27 -1.67 6.56 -1.32
C LEU A 27 -0.23 7.06 -1.26
N PHE A 28 0.74 6.25 -1.71
CA PHE A 28 2.16 6.61 -1.67
C PHE A 28 2.94 5.96 -2.83
N TYR A 29 4.06 6.58 -3.19
CA TYR A 29 5.06 5.97 -4.06
C TYR A 29 5.99 5.07 -3.25
N GLY A 30 6.34 3.91 -3.80
CA GLY A 30 7.14 2.90 -3.11
C GLY A 30 6.30 1.75 -2.54
N GLY A 31 6.85 1.05 -1.56
CA GLY A 31 6.30 -0.22 -1.08
C GLY A 31 7.19 -0.93 -0.08
N CYS A 32 6.90 -2.21 0.11
CA CYS A 32 7.75 -3.19 0.80
C CYS A 32 7.98 -4.39 -0.13
N HIS A 33 8.93 -5.26 0.21
CA HIS A 33 9.20 -6.47 -0.54
C HIS A 33 9.72 -7.58 0.36
N GLY A 34 9.65 -8.83 -0.11
CA GLY A 34 10.13 -10.00 0.61
C GLY A 34 9.81 -11.30 -0.10
N ASP A 35 10.28 -12.41 0.47
CA ASP A 35 10.16 -13.73 -0.14
C ASP A 35 8.84 -14.44 0.18
N ASP A 36 8.08 -13.93 1.17
CA ASP A 36 6.78 -14.45 1.58
C ASP A 36 5.64 -13.45 1.28
N GLU A 37 4.66 -13.91 0.51
CA GLU A 37 3.52 -13.09 0.08
C GLU A 37 2.70 -12.51 1.26
N GLN A 38 2.49 -13.32 2.31
CA GLN A 38 1.66 -12.92 3.45
C GLN A 38 2.38 -11.95 4.37
N GLU A 39 3.68 -12.15 4.59
CA GLU A 39 4.51 -11.21 5.34
C GLU A 39 4.56 -9.84 4.67
N VAL A 40 4.74 -9.81 3.34
CA VAL A 40 4.70 -8.57 2.55
C VAL A 40 3.33 -7.90 2.66
N PHE A 41 2.23 -8.64 2.58
CA PHE A 41 0.90 -8.06 2.75
C PHE A 41 0.67 -7.48 4.16
N SER A 42 1.15 -8.18 5.19
CA SER A 42 1.06 -7.75 6.59
C SER A 42 1.87 -6.47 6.84
N GLU A 43 3.09 -6.39 6.31
CA GLU A 43 3.90 -5.18 6.33
C GLU A 43 3.24 -4.03 5.57
N LEU A 44 2.74 -4.29 4.36
CA LEU A 44 2.04 -3.29 3.56
C LEU A 44 0.83 -2.70 4.29
N CYS A 45 0.08 -3.52 5.04
CA CYS A 45 -1.02 -3.03 5.87
C CYS A 45 -0.55 -2.04 6.94
N ARG A 46 0.59 -2.31 7.59
CA ARG A 46 1.18 -1.40 8.60
C ARG A 46 1.63 -0.08 7.97
N ILE A 47 2.36 -0.15 6.85
CA ILE A 47 2.83 1.04 6.12
C ILE A 47 1.66 1.94 5.69
N VAL A 48 0.54 1.35 5.25
CA VAL A 48 -0.66 2.13 4.88
C VAL A 48 -1.26 2.87 6.07
N GLU A 49 -1.35 2.23 7.24
CA GLU A 49 -1.85 2.90 8.46
C GLU A 49 -0.90 4.02 8.89
N ASP A 50 0.41 3.75 8.96
CA ASP A 50 1.44 4.74 9.34
C ASP A 50 1.44 5.95 8.38
N THR A 51 1.26 5.70 7.09
CA THR A 51 1.16 6.77 6.09
C THR A 51 -0.07 7.64 6.32
N ILE A 52 -1.23 7.04 6.63
CA ILE A 52 -2.44 7.80 6.92
C ILE A 52 -2.26 8.64 8.18
N GLU A 53 -1.68 8.07 9.24
CA GLU A 53 -1.37 8.79 10.47
C GLU A 53 -0.44 9.98 10.22
N LEU A 54 0.55 9.82 9.34
CA LEU A 54 1.45 10.91 8.93
C LEU A 54 0.69 12.06 8.25
N TYR A 55 -0.20 11.78 7.30
CA TYR A 55 -1.03 12.80 6.65
C TYR A 55 -1.90 13.55 7.67
N GLU A 56 -2.52 12.82 8.60
CA GLU A 56 -3.37 13.39 9.63
C GLU A 56 -2.59 14.29 10.59
N ARG A 57 -1.43 13.82 11.06
CA ARG A 57 -0.52 14.57 11.93
C ARG A 57 -0.08 15.88 11.27
N ASP A 58 0.23 15.81 9.98
CA ASP A 58 0.71 16.95 9.19
C ASP A 58 -0.45 17.83 8.68
N ARG A 59 -1.71 17.50 9.01
CA ARG A 59 -2.94 18.17 8.54
C ARG A 59 -3.03 18.27 7.02
N ARG A 60 -2.47 17.28 6.31
CA ARG A 60 -2.53 17.17 4.86
C ARG A 60 -3.78 16.39 4.45
N PRO A 61 -4.48 16.80 3.40
CA PRO A 61 -5.59 16.02 2.89
C PRO A 61 -5.08 14.67 2.36
N LEU A 62 -5.77 13.60 2.73
CA LEU A 62 -5.49 12.28 2.17
C LEU A 62 -5.76 12.26 0.66
N PRO A 63 -4.94 11.55 -0.14
CA PRO A 63 -5.21 11.38 -1.57
C PRO A 63 -6.58 10.73 -1.81
N VAL A 64 -7.25 11.11 -2.89
CA VAL A 64 -8.48 10.44 -3.31
C VAL A 64 -8.10 9.03 -3.77
N PRO A 65 -8.71 7.96 -3.23
CA PRO A 65 -8.41 6.60 -3.67
C PRO A 65 -8.69 6.46 -5.17
N GLU A 66 -7.72 5.95 -5.92
CA GLU A 66 -7.93 5.62 -7.33
C GLU A 66 -9.01 4.54 -7.46
N MET A 67 -9.91 4.73 -8.41
CA MET A 67 -10.81 3.67 -8.83
C MET A 67 -9.96 2.67 -9.63
N LEU A 68 -9.80 1.44 -9.13
CA LEU A 68 -9.17 0.36 -9.89
C LEU A 68 -10.00 0.12 -11.15
N SER A 69 -9.56 0.70 -12.27
CA SER A 69 -9.96 0.27 -13.61
C SER A 69 -9.29 -1.07 -13.84
N ILE A 70 -10.01 -2.15 -13.55
CA ILE A 70 -9.61 -3.49 -13.98
C ILE A 70 -10.02 -3.55 -15.45
N ALA A 71 -9.06 -3.29 -16.33
CA ALA A 71 -9.19 -3.54 -17.77
C ALA A 71 -8.88 -5.00 -18.07
#